data_AF-A0A0W1R323-F1
#
_entry.id   AF-A0A0W1R323-F1
#
_cell.length_a   1.000
_cell.length_b   1.000
_cell.length_c   1.000
_cell.angle_alpha   90.00
_cell.angle_beta   90.00
_cell.angle_gamma   90.00
#
_symmetry.space_group_name_H-M   'P 1'
#
loop_
_entity.id
_entity.type
_entity.pdbx_description
1 polymer ?
#
loop_
_entity_poly.entity_id
_entity_poly.type
_entity_poly.pdbx_seq_one_letter_code
_entity_poly.pdbx_strand_id
1 'polypeptide(L)'
;MSEATTGSNGDDEIVTVNFKVTQSFLDEIDSTWQGRGFNSRSEFIRYTLRDATEFPTFDRDELIALLQAEEDIREGRTMSADEARKQFGTDSDE
;
A
#
# COMPACT_ATOMS: atom_id res chain seq x y z
N MET A 1 21.93 16.47 10.33
CA MET A 1 20.60 16.10 10.86
C MET A 1 19.71 17.31 10.65
N SER A 2 18.80 17.25 9.68
CA SER A 2 17.85 18.35 9.44
C SER A 2 16.61 18.09 10.26
N GLU A 3 16.39 18.94 11.26
CA GLU A 3 15.18 18.99 12.07
C GLU A 3 14.06 19.62 11.22
N ALA A 4 13.27 18.77 10.55
CA ALA A 4 12.05 19.20 9.89
C ALA A 4 10.98 19.41 10.97
N THR A 5 10.92 20.62 11.51
CA THR A 5 9.87 21.04 12.45
C THR A 5 8.57 21.27 11.68
N THR A 6 7.56 20.44 11.94
CA THR A 6 6.17 20.72 11.58
C THR A 6 5.42 20.97 12.88
N GLY A 7 5.31 22.24 13.26
CA GLY A 7 4.42 22.65 14.34
C GLY A 7 3.19 23.31 13.75
N SER A 8 1.99 22.76 13.99
CA SER A 8 0.99 23.35 14.90
C SER A 8 -0.39 22.71 14.68
N ASN A 9 -1.03 22.36 15.81
CA ASN A 9 -2.47 22.17 16.06
C ASN A 9 -3.05 20.76 15.85
N GLY A 10 -3.02 19.96 16.92
CA GLY A 10 -3.78 18.71 17.04
C GLY A 10 -3.10 17.48 16.44
N ASP A 11 -1.86 17.65 15.95
CA ASP A 11 -1.08 16.61 15.30
C ASP A 11 -0.64 15.52 16.29
N ASP A 12 -0.80 14.28 15.86
CA ASP A 12 -0.27 13.09 16.53
C ASP A 12 1.20 13.29 16.93
N GLU A 13 1.56 12.72 18.09
CA GLU A 13 2.93 12.76 18.60
C GLU A 13 3.91 12.19 17.56
N ILE A 14 4.88 13.01 17.14
CA ILE A 14 5.95 12.56 16.25
C ILE A 14 6.91 11.67 17.06
N VAL A 15 6.79 10.36 16.86
CA VAL A 15 7.68 9.37 17.45
C VAL A 15 8.86 9.03 16.53
N THR A 16 10.03 8.77 17.11
CA THR A 16 11.22 8.34 16.35
C THR A 16 11.25 6.82 16.22
N VAL A 17 11.40 6.33 15.00
CA VAL A 17 11.61 4.90 14.71
C VAL A 17 13.05 4.66 14.28
N ASN A 18 13.68 3.63 14.86
CA ASN A 18 15.05 3.24 14.53
C ASN A 18 15.06 1.93 13.73
N PHE A 19 15.81 1.90 12.63
CA PHE A 19 15.92 0.73 11.75
C PHE A 19 17.37 0.26 11.67
N LYS A 20 17.55 -1.05 11.53
CA LYS A 20 18.83 -1.64 11.14
C LYS A 20 18.70 -2.11 9.69
N VAL A 21 19.61 -1.64 8.85
CA VAL A 21 19.69 -2.00 7.42
C VAL A 21 21.13 -2.34 7.07
N THR A 22 21.33 -3.04 5.96
CA THR A 22 22.68 -3.22 5.40
C THR A 22 23.18 -1.88 4.84
N GLN A 23 24.51 -1.69 4.80
CA GLN A 23 25.10 -0.48 4.23
C GLN A 23 24.72 -0.32 2.75
N SER A 24 24.72 -1.42 1.98
CA SER A 24 24.34 -1.39 0.56
C SER A 24 22.91 -0.88 0.36
N PHE A 25 21.98 -1.28 1.23
CA PHE A 25 20.60 -0.82 1.12
C PHE A 25 20.45 0.64 1.56
N LEU A 26 21.24 1.09 2.54
CA LEU A 26 21.28 2.52 2.90
C LEU A 26 21.74 3.39 1.73
N ASP A 27 22.75 2.95 0.98
CA ASP A 27 23.27 3.66 -0.19
C ASP A 27 22.21 3.74 -1.32
N GLU A 28 21.45 2.66 -1.52
CA GLU A 28 20.31 2.63 -2.46
C GLU A 28 19.19 3.60 -2.05
N ILE A 29 18.85 3.64 -0.76
CA ILE A 29 17.88 4.60 -0.22
C ILE A 29 18.37 6.02 -0.50
N ASP A 30 19.65 6.31 -0.26
CA ASP A 30 20.24 7.63 -0.45
C ASP A 30 20.19 8.13 -1.88
N SER A 31 20.55 7.26 -2.83
CA SER A 31 20.41 7.55 -4.26
C SER A 31 18.95 7.82 -4.64
N THR A 32 18.03 7.02 -4.10
CA THR A 32 16.60 7.08 -4.46
C THR A 32 15.92 8.36 -3.99
N TRP A 33 16.07 8.74 -2.72
CA TRP A 33 15.35 9.92 -2.20
C TRP A 33 15.87 11.22 -2.83
N GLN A 34 17.19 11.30 -3.09
CA GLN A 34 17.80 12.44 -3.78
C GLN A 34 17.35 12.53 -5.22
N GLY A 35 17.38 11.40 -5.95
CA GLY A 35 16.94 11.33 -7.35
C GLY A 35 15.46 11.66 -7.53
N ARG A 36 14.63 11.42 -6.49
CA ARG A 36 13.21 11.79 -6.47
C ARG A 36 12.92 13.20 -5.92
N GLY A 37 13.93 13.94 -5.50
CA GLY A 37 13.80 15.36 -5.09
C GLY A 37 13.19 15.58 -3.70
N PHE A 38 13.23 14.58 -2.81
CA PHE A 38 12.79 14.77 -1.42
C PHE A 38 13.75 15.70 -0.66
N ASN A 39 13.25 16.46 0.32
CA ASN A 39 14.09 17.38 1.09
C ASN A 39 14.96 16.65 2.14
N SER A 40 14.56 15.43 2.50
CA SER A 40 15.32 14.58 3.42
C SER A 40 15.01 13.10 3.25
N ARG A 41 15.95 12.26 3.68
CA ARG A 41 15.75 10.82 3.79
C ARG A 41 14.53 10.46 4.66
N SER A 42 14.35 11.14 5.78
CA SER A 42 13.22 10.89 6.70
C SER A 42 11.87 11.25 6.10
N GLU A 43 11.81 12.22 5.19
CA GLU A 43 10.59 12.54 4.44
C GLU A 43 10.25 11.41 3.45
N PHE A 44 11.24 10.95 2.69
CA PHE A 44 11.07 9.82 1.77
C PHE A 44 10.62 8.54 2.48
N ILE A 45 11.24 8.21 3.62
CA ILE A 45 10.86 7.03 4.40
C ILE A 45 9.42 7.15 4.91
N ARG A 46 9.03 8.31 5.46
CA ARG A 46 7.65 8.54 5.93
C ARG A 46 6.64 8.45 4.78
N TYR A 47 6.96 9.04 3.62
CA TYR A 47 6.13 8.96 2.42
C TYR A 47 5.92 7.50 2.00
N THR A 48 7.00 6.72 1.89
CA THR A 48 6.94 5.32 1.46
C THR A 48 6.17 4.45 2.44
N LEU A 49 6.36 4.64 3.75
CA LEU A 49 5.62 3.91 4.77
C LEU A 49 4.12 4.28 4.76
N ARG A 50 3.79 5.57 4.58
CA ARG A 50 2.40 6.02 4.48
C ARG A 50 1.71 5.41 3.26
N ASP A 51 2.36 5.48 2.10
CA ASP A 51 1.85 4.90 0.85
C ASP A 51 1.57 3.40 1.02
N ALA A 52 2.50 2.64 1.60
CA ALA A 52 2.32 1.22 1.87
C ALA A 52 1.18 0.92 2.88
N THR A 53 0.86 1.85 3.78
CA THR A 53 -0.24 1.68 4.76
C THR A 53 -1.60 2.15 4.24
N GLU A 54 -1.64 3.20 3.41
CA GLU A 54 -2.87 3.77 2.86
C GLU A 54 -3.30 3.05 1.58
N PHE A 55 -2.33 2.60 0.80
CA PHE A 55 -2.49 1.89 -0.46
C PHE A 55 -1.60 0.63 -0.44
N PRO A 56 -1.94 -0.37 0.38
CA PRO A 56 -1.17 -1.62 0.38
C PRO A 56 -1.13 -2.16 -1.04
N THR A 57 0.05 -2.11 -1.68
CA THR A 57 0.31 -2.84 -2.91
C THR A 57 0.03 -4.31 -2.65
N PHE A 58 -0.49 -5.00 -3.67
CA PHE A 58 -0.66 -6.44 -3.76
C PHE A 58 0.03 -7.24 -2.67
N ASP A 59 -0.73 -7.52 -1.61
CA ASP A 59 -0.23 -8.21 -0.44
C ASP A 59 -0.45 -9.73 -0.56
N ARG A 60 -0.01 -10.46 0.47
CA ARG A 60 -0.14 -11.92 0.48
C ARG A 60 -1.60 -12.37 0.45
N ASP A 61 -2.51 -11.62 1.07
CA ASP A 61 -3.92 -11.98 1.15
C ASP A 61 -4.59 -11.74 -0.20
N GLU A 62 -4.23 -10.67 -0.91
CA GLU A 62 -4.64 -10.45 -2.30
C GLU A 62 -4.13 -11.54 -3.25
N LEU A 63 -2.89 -12.02 -3.06
CA LEU A 63 -2.38 -13.18 -3.82
C LEU A 63 -3.17 -14.45 -3.55
N ILE A 64 -3.49 -14.72 -2.29
CA ILE A 64 -4.30 -15.89 -1.92
C ILE A 64 -5.70 -15.77 -2.55
N ALA A 65 -6.32 -14.60 -2.51
CA ALA A 65 -7.62 -14.36 -3.11
C ALA A 65 -7.62 -14.58 -4.63
N LEU A 66 -6.59 -14.12 -5.34
CA LEU A 66 -6.45 -14.39 -6.79
C LEU A 66 -6.29 -15.87 -7.10
N LEU A 67 -5.50 -16.60 -6.30
CA LEU A 67 -5.30 -18.04 -6.48
C LEU A 67 -6.58 -18.83 -6.23
N GLN A 68 -7.36 -18.45 -5.21
CA GLN A 68 -8.66 -19.03 -4.93
C GLN A 68 -9.65 -18.75 -6.07
N ALA A 69 -9.71 -17.52 -6.57
CA ALA A 69 -10.58 -17.16 -7.69
C ALA A 69 -10.25 -17.97 -8.97
N GLU A 70 -8.97 -18.18 -9.25
CA GLU A 70 -8.52 -19.03 -10.37
C GLU A 70 -8.94 -20.51 -10.20
N GLU A 71 -8.86 -21.04 -8.98
CA GLU A 71 -9.35 -22.40 -8.67
C GLU A 71 -10.87 -22.50 -8.83
N ASP A 72 -11.62 -21.51 -8.35
CA ASP A 72 -13.07 -21.44 -8.48
C ASP A 72 -13.51 -21.38 -9.95
N ILE A 73 -12.77 -20.65 -10.80
CA ILE A 73 -13.01 -20.62 -12.25
C ILE A 73 -12.78 -22.01 -12.84
N ARG A 74 -11.67 -22.67 -12.49
CA ARG A 74 -11.31 -23.99 -13.02
C ARG A 74 -12.31 -25.07 -12.63
N GLU A 75 -12.83 -25.01 -11.42
CA GLU A 75 -13.80 -25.97 -10.89
C GLU A 75 -15.26 -25.60 -11.23
N GLY A 76 -15.49 -24.50 -11.95
CA GLY A 76 -16.84 -24.05 -12.31
C GLY A 76 -17.69 -23.63 -11.11
N ARG A 77 -17.05 -23.14 -10.04
CA ARG A 77 -17.70 -22.62 -8.82
C ARG A 77 -18.07 -21.13 -8.93
N THR A 78 -17.83 -20.53 -10.09
CA THR A 78 -18.21 -19.14 -10.39
C THR A 78 -19.56 -19.07 -11.10
N MET A 79 -20.20 -17.89 -11.05
CA MET A 79 -21.45 -17.61 -11.76
C MET A 79 -21.25 -16.45 -12.74
N SER A 80 -22.13 -16.35 -13.73
CA SER A 80 -22.09 -15.22 -14.67
C SER A 80 -22.52 -13.92 -13.99
N ALA A 81 -22.10 -12.78 -14.56
CA ALA A 81 -22.49 -11.47 -14.04
C ALA A 81 -24.01 -11.23 -14.11
N ASP A 82 -24.68 -11.76 -15.13
CA ASP A 82 -26.13 -11.65 -15.28
C ASP A 82 -26.87 -12.49 -14.23
N GLU A 83 -26.39 -13.72 -13.98
CA GLU A 83 -26.92 -14.58 -12.92
C GLU A 83 -26.74 -13.96 -11.53
N ALA A 84 -25.57 -13.36 -11.27
CA ALA A 84 -25.32 -12.63 -10.03
C ALA A 84 -26.25 -11.42 -9.87
N ARG A 85 -26.41 -10.58 -10.92
CA ARG A 85 -27.28 -9.40 -10.87
C ARG A 85 -28.73 -9.77 -10.58
N LYS A 86 -29.22 -10.84 -11.19
CA LYS A 86 -30.56 -11.39 -10.93
C LYS A 86 -30.70 -11.96 -9.52
N GLN A 87 -29.69 -12.70 -9.03
CA GLN A 87 -29.73 -13.31 -7.69
C GLN A 87 -29.65 -12.28 -6.56
N PHE A 88 -28.84 -11.24 -6.73
CA PHE A 88 -28.60 -10.22 -5.70
C PHE A 88 -29.45 -8.95 -5.88
N GLY A 89 -30.33 -8.90 -6.89
CA GLY A 89 -31.23 -7.78 -7.11
C GLY A 89 -30.52 -6.49 -7.53
N THR A 90 -29.40 -6.60 -8.24
CA THR A 90 -28.63 -5.47 -8.77
C THR A 90 -28.79 -5.29 -10.28
N ASP A 91 -29.65 -6.11 -10.91
CA ASP A 91 -30.14 -5.79 -12.25
C ASP A 91 -30.97 -4.51 -12.15
N SER A 92 -30.46 -3.44 -12.76
CA SER A 92 -31.09 -2.13 -12.73
C SER A 92 -32.30 -2.14 -13.67
N ASP A 93 -33.48 -2.43 -13.11
CA ASP A 93 -34.77 -2.13 -13.72
C ASP A 93 -35.31 -0.82 -13.11
N GLU A 94 -34.67 0.32 -13.39
CA GLU A 94 -35.25 1.67 -13.26
C GLU A 94 -34.67 2.65 -14.30
#